data_AF-A0A4Q0I8D5-F1
#
_entry.id   AF-A0A4Q0I8D5-F1
#
_cell.length_a   1.000
_cell.length_b   1.000
_cell.length_c   1.000
_cell.angle_alpha   90.00
_cell.angle_beta   90.00
_cell.angle_gamma   90.00
#
_symmetry.space_group_name_H-M   'P 1'
#
loop_
_entity.id
_entity.type
_entity.pdbx_description
1 polymer ?
#
loop_
_entity_poly.entity_id
_entity_poly.type
_entity_poly.pdbx_seq_one_letter_code
_entity_poly.pdbx_strand_id
1 'polypeptide(L)'
;MDQTKIGRFIAQERKRKNLTQKQLAELLGISDKTISKWERGNGFPEVSLLLPLCRQLDISLNELLTGERVSEEEYRKKAEENMVNLVREAQESKKKIILSAMVAGLTIIAAVPMFVIAGTIQMENWIRVLLIVIGIFVVTGGIAIACILDREAGAFECPECGERFVPDMKAYVMGPHTFTKRKLVCPNCGAHKYCKHVLTR
;
A
#
# COMPACT_ATOMS: atom_id res chain seq x y z
N MET A 1 -8.20 11.75 18.66
CA MET A 1 -9.05 10.89 19.51
C MET A 1 -10.22 11.72 20.00
N ASP A 2 -11.44 11.29 19.71
CA ASP A 2 -12.65 11.97 20.18
C ASP A 2 -12.99 11.50 21.61
N GLN A 3 -12.63 12.30 22.61
CA GLN A 3 -12.89 11.99 24.02
C GLN A 3 -14.39 11.93 24.33
N THR A 4 -15.22 12.66 23.59
CA THR A 4 -16.68 12.65 23.77
C THR A 4 -17.28 11.34 23.29
N LYS A 5 -16.77 10.81 22.17
CA LYS A 5 -17.15 9.49 21.65
C LYS A 5 -16.74 8.39 22.63
N ILE A 6 -15.49 8.41 23.10
CA ILE A 6 -14.98 7.42 24.06
C ILE A 6 -15.74 7.48 25.38
N GLY A 7 -16.00 8.69 25.89
CA GLY A 7 -16.79 8.88 27.12
C GLY A 7 -18.19 8.29 27.01
N ARG A 8 -18.88 8.54 25.89
CA ARG A 8 -20.19 7.93 25.61
C ARG A 8 -20.10 6.40 25.53
N PHE A 9 -19.05 5.87 24.93
CA PHE A 9 -18.81 4.43 24.84
C PHE A 9 -18.56 3.79 26.22
N ILE A 10 -17.73 4.41 27.08
CA ILE A 10 -17.53 3.98 28.47
C ILE A 10 -18.87 3.94 29.21
N ALA A 11 -19.70 4.98 29.07
CA ALA A 11 -21.01 5.05 29.70
C ALA A 11 -21.95 3.94 29.19
N GLN A 12 -21.91 3.67 27.89
CA GLN A 12 -22.71 2.62 27.25
C GLN A 12 -22.30 1.23 27.74
N GLU A 13 -21.01 0.91 27.74
CA GLU A 13 -20.50 -0.39 28.19
C GLU A 13 -20.70 -0.61 29.69
N ARG A 14 -20.54 0.45 30.51
CA ARG A 14 -20.89 0.40 31.93
C ARG A 14 -22.36 0.04 32.14
N LYS A 15 -23.26 0.71 31.40
CA LYS A 15 -24.71 0.44 31.47
C LYS A 15 -25.04 -0.97 30.96
N ARG A 16 -24.36 -1.47 29.93
CA ARG A 16 -24.50 -2.85 29.43
C ARG A 16 -24.15 -3.89 30.52
N LYS A 17 -23.19 -3.59 31.39
CA LYS A 17 -22.84 -4.41 32.57
C LYS A 17 -23.75 -4.15 33.79
N ASN A 18 -24.78 -3.31 33.67
CA ASN A 18 -25.68 -2.89 34.76
C ASN A 18 -24.97 -2.27 35.97
N LEU A 19 -23.82 -1.61 35.75
CA LEU A 19 -23.08 -0.93 36.80
C LEU A 19 -23.51 0.53 36.91
N THR A 20 -23.56 1.07 38.12
CA THR A 20 -23.60 2.53 38.37
C THR A 20 -22.20 3.14 38.24
N GLN A 21 -22.10 4.46 38.07
CA GLN A 21 -20.78 5.14 38.06
C GLN A 21 -20.00 4.88 39.35
N LYS A 22 -20.71 4.84 40.49
CA LYS A 22 -20.12 4.55 41.81
C LYS A 22 -19.53 3.13 41.87
N GLN A 23 -20.29 2.13 41.42
CA GLN A 23 -19.82 0.74 41.40
C GLN A 23 -18.61 0.54 40.48
N LEU A 24 -18.61 1.14 39.28
CA LEU A 24 -17.44 1.08 38.40
C LEU A 24 -16.22 1.78 39.02
N ALA A 25 -16.43 2.90 39.71
CA ALA A 25 -15.36 3.62 40.39
C ALA A 25 -14.77 2.81 41.57
N GLU A 26 -15.62 2.15 42.36
CA GLU A 26 -15.20 1.23 43.43
C GLU A 26 -14.36 0.07 42.88
N LEU A 27 -14.79 -0.54 41.77
CA LEU A 27 -14.06 -1.63 41.09
C LEU A 27 -12.69 -1.20 40.55
N LEU A 28 -12.50 0.10 40.28
CA LEU A 28 -11.26 0.68 39.78
C LEU A 28 -10.44 1.39 40.85
N GLY A 29 -10.95 1.48 42.09
CA GLY A 29 -10.28 2.16 43.20
C GLY A 29 -10.17 3.69 43.02
N ILE A 30 -11.14 4.32 42.36
CA ILE A 30 -11.16 5.77 42.08
C ILE A 30 -12.48 6.42 42.49
N SER A 31 -12.57 7.75 42.42
CA SER A 31 -13.83 8.47 42.65
C SER A 31 -14.80 8.32 41.48
N ASP A 32 -16.09 8.20 41.80
CA ASP A 32 -17.22 8.30 40.88
C ASP A 32 -17.22 9.59 40.04
N LYS A 33 -16.71 10.70 40.57
CA LYS A 33 -16.50 11.96 39.83
C LYS A 33 -15.53 11.77 38.66
N THR A 34 -14.53 10.91 38.80
CA THR A 34 -13.57 10.59 37.74
C THR A 34 -14.26 9.85 36.60
N ILE A 35 -15.09 8.84 36.90
CA ILE A 35 -15.92 8.15 35.90
C ILE A 35 -16.85 9.15 35.18
N SER A 36 -17.55 10.01 35.94
CA SER A 36 -18.43 11.04 35.37
C SER A 36 -17.69 12.04 34.47
N LYS A 37 -16.42 12.34 34.77
CA LYS A 37 -15.57 13.19 33.93
C LYS A 37 -15.24 12.51 32.61
N TRP A 38 -14.86 11.24 32.65
CA TRP A 38 -14.60 10.44 31.45
C TRP A 38 -15.85 10.28 30.59
N GLU A 39 -16.99 9.92 31.19
CA GLU A 39 -18.25 9.70 30.46
C GLU A 39 -18.78 10.94 29.75
N ARG A 40 -18.45 12.14 30.26
CA ARG A 40 -18.80 13.42 29.64
C ARG A 40 -17.77 13.92 28.62
N GLY A 41 -16.69 13.17 28.39
CA GLY A 41 -15.60 13.57 27.49
C GLY A 41 -14.71 14.69 28.03
N ASN A 42 -14.81 15.01 29.32
CA ASN A 42 -14.03 16.08 29.96
C ASN A 42 -12.68 15.60 30.52
N GLY A 43 -12.23 14.42 30.08
CA GLY A 43 -11.01 13.78 30.51
C GLY A 43 -10.93 12.35 30.00
N PHE A 44 -9.78 11.73 30.21
CA PHE A 44 -9.50 10.39 29.72
C PHE A 44 -8.83 9.55 30.83
N PRO A 45 -9.02 8.22 30.87
CA PRO A 45 -8.35 7.38 31.85
C PRO A 45 -6.83 7.46 31.74
N GLU A 46 -6.14 7.50 32.86
CA GLU A 46 -4.68 7.40 32.90
C GLU A 46 -4.23 6.03 32.39
N VAL A 47 -2.99 5.93 31.89
CA VAL A 47 -2.44 4.70 31.30
C VAL A 47 -2.56 3.50 32.25
N SER A 48 -2.34 3.73 33.54
CA SER A 48 -2.48 2.74 34.61
C SER A 48 -3.90 2.17 34.72
N LEU A 49 -4.92 2.94 34.36
CA LEU A 49 -6.35 2.60 34.46
C LEU A 49 -6.94 2.06 33.16
N LEU A 50 -6.22 2.11 32.03
CA LEU A 50 -6.70 1.60 30.74
C LEU A 50 -7.02 0.11 30.78
N LEU A 51 -6.04 -0.74 31.14
CA LEU A 51 -6.24 -2.19 31.20
C LEU A 51 -7.23 -2.62 32.31
N PRO A 52 -7.20 -2.03 33.53
CA PRO A 52 -8.25 -2.24 34.52
C PRO A 52 -9.66 -1.92 34.01
N LEU A 53 -9.86 -0.74 33.39
CA LEU A 53 -11.15 -0.34 32.84
C LEU A 53 -11.63 -1.30 31.75
N CYS A 54 -10.76 -1.66 30.81
CA CYS A 54 -11.04 -2.65 29.76
C CYS A 54 -11.51 -3.99 30.34
N ARG A 55 -10.86 -4.49 31.40
CA ARG A 55 -11.25 -5.73 32.07
C ARG A 55 -12.61 -5.64 32.76
N GLN A 56 -12.90 -4.53 33.44
CA GLN A 56 -14.20 -4.35 34.11
C GLN A 56 -15.36 -4.21 33.12
N LEU A 57 -15.11 -3.54 31.99
CA LEU A 57 -16.11 -3.33 30.93
C LEU A 57 -16.16 -4.45 29.90
N ASP A 58 -15.21 -5.39 29.93
CA ASP A 58 -15.11 -6.54 29.03
C ASP A 58 -15.04 -6.13 27.56
N ILE A 59 -14.09 -5.22 27.31
CA ILE A 59 -13.75 -4.65 26.00
C ILE A 59 -12.24 -4.68 25.81
N SER A 60 -11.79 -4.74 24.57
CA SER A 60 -10.39 -4.58 24.23
C SER A 60 -9.92 -3.13 24.40
N LEU A 61 -8.60 -2.94 24.50
CA LEU A 61 -8.03 -1.59 24.49
C LEU A 61 -8.36 -0.86 23.18
N ASN A 62 -8.37 -1.58 22.05
CA ASN A 62 -8.72 -0.98 20.76
C ASN A 62 -10.15 -0.41 20.78
N GLU A 63 -11.13 -1.17 21.27
CA GLU A 63 -12.53 -0.71 21.39
C GLU A 63 -12.67 0.52 22.29
N LEU A 64 -11.93 0.56 23.41
CA LEU A 64 -11.89 1.75 24.29
C LEU A 64 -11.33 2.97 23.55
N LEU A 65 -10.26 2.79 22.77
CA LEU A 65 -9.56 3.87 22.06
C LEU A 65 -10.31 4.36 20.81
N THR A 66 -11.07 3.49 20.14
CA THR A 66 -11.94 3.85 19.00
C THR A 66 -13.32 4.35 19.44
N GLY A 67 -13.72 4.04 20.68
CA GLY A 67 -15.02 4.39 21.24
C GLY A 67 -16.18 3.62 20.60
N GLU A 68 -15.90 2.44 20.06
CA GLU A 68 -16.85 1.58 19.36
C GLU A 68 -16.51 0.12 19.65
N ARG A 69 -17.54 -0.70 19.90
CA ARG A 69 -17.35 -2.16 19.87
C ARG A 69 -17.01 -2.57 18.46
N VAL A 70 -15.98 -3.38 18.32
CA VAL A 70 -15.69 -4.05 17.07
C VAL A 70 -16.41 -5.38 17.16
N SER A 71 -17.49 -5.57 16.40
CA SER A 71 -18.11 -6.89 16.37
C SER A 71 -17.13 -7.88 15.73
N GLU A 72 -17.10 -9.12 16.22
CA GLU A 72 -16.31 -10.20 15.61
C GLU A 72 -16.64 -10.36 14.12
N GLU A 73 -17.90 -10.11 13.76
CA GLU A 73 -18.37 -10.11 12.37
C GLU A 73 -17.77 -8.96 11.55
N GLU A 74 -17.69 -7.74 12.09
CA GLU A 74 -17.08 -6.59 11.43
C GLU A 74 -15.56 -6.75 11.30
N TYR A 75 -14.90 -7.32 12.32
CA TYR A 75 -13.48 -7.66 12.25
C TYR A 75 -13.21 -8.69 11.15
N ARG A 76 -13.99 -9.78 11.11
CA ARG A 76 -13.91 -10.79 10.04
C ARG A 76 -14.15 -10.19 8.67
N LYS A 77 -15.18 -9.36 8.52
CA LYS A 77 -15.50 -8.71 7.24
C LYS A 77 -14.35 -7.81 6.77
N LYS A 78 -13.77 -6.99 7.65
CA LYS A 78 -12.60 -6.16 7.31
C LYS A 78 -11.38 -7.01 6.94
N ALA A 79 -11.15 -8.13 7.62
CA ALA A 79 -10.06 -9.05 7.28
C ALA A 79 -10.29 -9.71 5.90
N GLU A 80 -11.52 -10.15 5.62
CA GLU A 80 -11.92 -10.71 4.32
C GLU A 80 -11.78 -9.66 3.20
N GLU A 81 -12.24 -8.43 3.41
CA GLU A 81 -12.09 -7.31 2.47
C GLU A 81 -10.62 -6.98 2.19
N ASN A 82 -9.78 -6.91 3.23
CA ASN A 82 -8.35 -6.68 3.08
C ASN A 82 -7.68 -7.80 2.27
N MET A 83 -8.03 -9.06 2.53
CA MET A 83 -7.51 -10.21 1.78
C MET A 83 -7.91 -10.16 0.31
N VAL A 84 -9.19 -9.85 0.02
CA VAL A 84 -9.68 -9.70 -1.36
C VAL A 84 -8.97 -8.56 -2.09
N ASN A 85 -8.74 -7.42 -1.42
CA ASN A 85 -8.02 -6.29 -2.01
C ASN A 85 -6.57 -6.65 -2.35
N LEU A 86 -5.85 -7.34 -1.47
CA LEU A 86 -4.48 -7.80 -1.74
C LEU A 86 -4.42 -8.75 -2.94
N VAL A 87 -5.37 -9.69 -3.05
CA VAL A 87 -5.47 -10.60 -4.21
C VAL A 87 -5.74 -9.82 -5.49
N ARG A 88 -6.67 -8.85 -5.45
CA ARG A 88 -7.01 -8.00 -6.60
C ARG A 88 -5.81 -7.17 -7.07
N GLU A 89 -5.10 -6.52 -6.16
CA GLU A 89 -3.89 -5.75 -6.47
C GLU A 89 -2.81 -6.63 -7.11
N ALA A 90 -2.59 -7.84 -6.58
CA ALA A 90 -1.66 -8.80 -7.16
C ALA A 90 -2.10 -9.26 -8.56
N GLN A 91 -3.40 -9.44 -8.80
CA GLN A 91 -3.93 -9.78 -10.13
C GLN A 91 -3.78 -8.64 -11.13
N GLU A 92 -4.09 -7.40 -10.74
CA GLU A 92 -3.92 -6.20 -11.58
C GLU A 92 -2.44 -6.00 -11.95
N SER A 93 -1.54 -6.17 -10.97
CA SER A 93 -0.09 -6.13 -11.16
C SER A 93 0.39 -7.20 -12.16
N LYS A 94 -0.07 -8.45 -12.01
CA LYS A 94 0.24 -9.53 -12.98
C LYS A 94 -0.24 -9.20 -14.39
N LYS A 95 -1.45 -8.65 -14.55
CA LYS A 95 -1.97 -8.24 -15.87
C LYS A 95 -1.08 -7.19 -16.53
N LYS A 96 -0.60 -6.19 -15.77
CA LYS A 96 0.30 -5.16 -16.29
C LYS A 96 1.66 -5.73 -16.72
N ILE A 97 2.24 -6.67 -15.97
CA ILE A 97 3.49 -7.37 -16.35
C ILE A 97 3.30 -8.20 -17.63
N ILE A 98 2.19 -8.94 -17.74
CA ILE A 98 1.90 -9.71 -18.94
C ILE A 98 1.74 -8.77 -20.14
N LEU A 99 1.02 -7.65 -19.97
CA LEU A 99 0.84 -6.65 -21.01
C LEU A 99 2.16 -5.99 -21.42
N SER A 100 3.05 -5.66 -20.48
CA SER A 100 4.36 -5.09 -20.79
C SER A 100 5.22 -6.06 -21.61
N ALA A 101 5.21 -7.34 -21.26
CA ALA A 101 5.91 -8.39 -22.02
C ALA A 101 5.32 -8.56 -23.43
N MET A 102 3.99 -8.53 -23.58
CA MET A 102 3.32 -8.59 -24.89
C MET A 102 3.69 -7.39 -25.77
N VAL A 103 3.67 -6.17 -25.22
CA VAL A 103 4.06 -4.95 -25.94
C VAL A 103 5.53 -5.01 -26.38
N ALA A 104 6.42 -5.44 -25.50
CA ALA A 104 7.84 -5.63 -25.84
C ALA A 104 8.03 -6.63 -26.99
N GLY A 105 7.32 -7.78 -26.93
CA GLY A 105 7.35 -8.79 -28.00
C GLY A 105 6.82 -8.26 -29.33
N LEU A 106 5.65 -7.60 -29.33
CA LEU A 106 5.06 -7.00 -30.53
C LEU A 106 5.95 -5.91 -31.13
N THR A 107 6.64 -5.13 -30.29
CA THR A 107 7.58 -4.11 -30.73
C THR A 107 8.74 -4.72 -31.49
N ILE A 108 9.31 -5.83 -31.00
CA ILE A 108 10.38 -6.56 -31.69
C ILE A 108 9.86 -7.13 -33.03
N ILE A 109 8.69 -7.75 -33.04
CA ILE A 109 8.07 -8.32 -34.25
C ILE A 109 7.82 -7.24 -35.31
N ALA A 110 7.39 -6.04 -34.91
CA ALA A 110 7.13 -4.93 -35.83
C ALA A 110 8.42 -4.26 -36.32
N ALA A 111 9.42 -4.08 -35.45
CA ALA A 111 10.62 -3.32 -35.76
C ALA A 111 11.72 -4.12 -36.48
N VAL A 112 11.94 -5.38 -36.10
CA VAL A 112 13.03 -6.21 -36.67
C VAL A 112 12.92 -6.33 -38.20
N PRO A 113 11.76 -6.63 -38.80
CA PRO A 113 11.64 -6.71 -40.25
C PRO A 113 11.98 -5.39 -40.94
N MET A 114 11.64 -4.24 -40.36
CA MET A 114 11.96 -2.93 -40.94
C MET A 114 13.47 -2.74 -41.06
N PHE A 115 14.24 -3.08 -40.02
CA PHE A 115 15.71 -2.97 -40.06
C PHE A 115 16.35 -4.01 -40.98
N VAL A 116 15.82 -5.24 -41.01
CA VAL A 116 16.31 -6.29 -41.92
C VAL A 116 16.08 -5.88 -43.37
N ILE A 117 14.86 -5.45 -43.73
CA ILE A 117 14.51 -5.00 -45.08
C ILE A 117 15.38 -3.81 -45.50
N ALA A 118 15.59 -2.83 -44.62
CA ALA A 118 16.44 -1.67 -44.90
C ALA A 118 17.90 -2.05 -45.24
N GLY A 119 18.41 -3.13 -44.64
CA GLY A 119 19.79 -3.60 -44.80
C GLY A 119 20.02 -4.60 -45.94
N THR A 120 19.02 -5.42 -46.28
CA THR A 120 19.17 -6.52 -47.25
C THR A 120 18.66 -6.17 -48.65
N ILE A 121 17.64 -5.31 -48.76
CA ILE A 121 17.02 -4.98 -50.04
C ILE A 121 17.65 -3.71 -50.64
N GLN A 122 17.95 -3.75 -51.94
CA GLN A 122 18.32 -2.54 -52.69
C GLN A 122 17.09 -1.65 -52.87
N MET A 123 17.15 -0.45 -52.33
CA MET A 123 16.11 0.57 -52.38
C MET A 123 16.74 1.95 -52.45
N GLU A 124 15.95 2.95 -52.81
CA GLU A 124 16.41 4.33 -52.86
C GLU A 124 16.78 4.85 -51.46
N ASN A 125 17.79 5.72 -51.38
CA ASN A 125 18.36 6.17 -50.11
C ASN A 125 17.32 6.83 -49.19
N TRP A 126 16.40 7.63 -49.74
CA TRP A 126 15.37 8.30 -48.93
C TRP A 126 14.38 7.30 -48.33
N ILE A 127 14.01 6.23 -49.06
CA ILE A 127 13.13 5.16 -48.58
C ILE A 127 13.82 4.41 -47.43
N ARG A 128 15.11 4.08 -47.60
CA ARG A 128 15.90 3.43 -46.54
C ARG A 128 15.94 4.27 -45.27
N VAL A 129 16.24 5.56 -45.38
CA VAL A 129 16.27 6.48 -44.24
C VAL A 129 14.90 6.57 -43.58
N LEU A 130 13.83 6.72 -44.36
CA LEU A 130 12.46 6.76 -43.84
C LEU A 130 12.10 5.49 -43.05
N LEU A 131 12.41 4.31 -43.60
CA LEU A 131 12.12 3.02 -42.96
C LEU A 131 12.89 2.86 -41.64
N ILE A 132 14.16 3.29 -41.59
CA ILE A 132 14.97 3.29 -40.36
C ILE A 132 14.37 4.24 -39.32
N VAL A 133 13.96 5.44 -39.71
CA VAL A 133 13.36 6.42 -38.80
C VAL A 133 12.05 5.88 -38.21
N ILE A 134 11.16 5.31 -39.03
CA ILE A 134 9.92 4.67 -38.57
C ILE A 134 10.24 3.54 -37.59
N GLY A 135 11.22 2.68 -37.92
CA GLY A 135 11.67 1.60 -37.03
C GLY A 135 12.14 2.11 -35.67
N ILE A 136 12.91 3.21 -35.63
CA ILE A 136 13.35 3.85 -34.37
C ILE A 136 12.16 4.37 -33.56
N PHE A 137 11.18 5.02 -34.19
CA PHE A 137 9.97 5.49 -33.50
C PHE A 137 9.15 4.34 -32.91
N VAL A 138 9.00 3.24 -33.65
CA VAL A 138 8.32 2.02 -33.16
C VAL A 138 9.04 1.44 -31.94
N VAL A 139 10.38 1.32 -32.00
CA VAL A 139 11.18 0.79 -30.89
C VAL A 139 11.10 1.69 -29.66
N THR A 140 11.31 2.99 -29.82
CA THR A 140 11.31 3.95 -28.70
C THR A 140 9.93 4.04 -28.04
N GLY A 141 8.86 4.11 -28.82
CA GLY A 141 7.48 4.12 -28.30
C GLY A 141 7.12 2.81 -27.59
N GLY A 142 7.45 1.67 -28.19
CA GLY A 142 7.20 0.34 -27.61
C GLY A 142 7.95 0.13 -26.29
N ILE A 143 9.23 0.49 -26.23
CA ILE A 143 10.03 0.44 -25.00
C ILE A 143 9.45 1.37 -23.94
N ALA A 144 9.06 2.60 -24.30
CA ALA A 144 8.48 3.55 -23.35
C ALA A 144 7.19 3.00 -22.71
N ILE A 145 6.27 2.45 -23.51
CA ILE A 145 5.03 1.84 -23.02
C ILE A 145 5.32 0.63 -22.13
N ALA A 146 6.24 -0.25 -22.56
CA ALA A 146 6.63 -1.41 -21.76
C ALA A 146 7.22 -1.01 -20.40
N CYS A 147 8.08 0.02 -20.36
CA CYS A 147 8.64 0.55 -19.11
C CYS A 147 7.58 1.19 -18.21
N ILE A 148 6.60 1.93 -18.77
CA ILE A 148 5.49 2.50 -17.99
C ILE A 148 4.67 1.38 -17.34
N LEU A 149 4.27 0.38 -18.13
CA LEU A 149 3.46 -0.72 -17.64
C LEU A 149 4.18 -1.53 -16.56
N ASP A 150 5.46 -1.85 -16.77
CA ASP A 150 6.26 -2.62 -15.80
C ASP A 150 6.47 -1.83 -14.50
N ARG A 151 6.84 -0.55 -14.60
CA ARG A 151 7.02 0.33 -13.43
C ARG A 151 5.74 0.47 -12.60
N GLU A 152 4.59 0.56 -13.25
CA GLU A 152 3.31 0.68 -12.55
C GLU A 152 2.82 -0.64 -11.95
N ALA A 153 3.32 -1.78 -12.44
CA ALA A 153 2.90 -3.11 -12.02
C ALA A 153 3.52 -3.56 -10.69
N GLY A 154 4.48 -2.83 -10.14
CA GLY A 154 5.12 -3.21 -8.89
C GLY A 154 5.75 -2.05 -8.16
N ALA A 155 6.33 -2.38 -7.02
CA ALA A 155 7.14 -1.49 -6.20
C ALA A 155 8.52 -2.11 -5.98
N PHE A 156 9.40 -1.34 -5.36
CA PHE A 156 10.73 -1.78 -4.97
C PHE A 156 10.87 -1.69 -3.45
N GLU A 157 11.34 -2.78 -2.84
CA GLU A 157 11.58 -2.87 -1.41
C GLU A 157 13.06 -2.55 -1.10
N CYS A 158 13.28 -1.58 -0.20
CA CYS A 158 14.60 -1.20 0.26
C CYS A 158 15.18 -2.27 1.20
N PRO A 159 16.40 -2.79 0.96
CA PRO A 159 16.99 -3.81 1.83
C PRO A 159 17.45 -3.27 3.19
N GLU A 160 17.58 -1.96 3.37
CA GLU A 160 18.09 -1.34 4.60
C GLU A 160 16.95 -1.01 5.58
N CYS A 161 15.85 -0.42 5.09
CA CYS A 161 14.74 0.04 5.95
C CYS A 161 13.40 -0.68 5.68
N GLY A 162 13.31 -1.53 4.66
CA GLY A 162 12.08 -2.21 4.28
C GLY A 162 11.04 -1.34 3.56
N GLU A 163 11.33 -0.05 3.33
CA GLU A 163 10.42 0.86 2.62
C GLU A 163 10.08 0.32 1.22
N ARG A 164 8.79 0.31 0.89
CA ARG A 164 8.30 0.00 -0.45
C ARG A 164 7.95 1.27 -1.20
N PHE A 165 8.51 1.44 -2.40
CA PHE A 165 8.31 2.66 -3.17
C PHE A 165 8.35 2.39 -4.67
N VAL A 166 7.72 3.28 -5.44
CA VAL A 166 7.80 3.28 -6.90
C VAL A 166 8.79 4.39 -7.31
N PRO A 167 9.94 4.07 -7.93
CA PRO A 167 10.90 5.08 -8.37
C PRO A 167 10.28 5.97 -9.45
N ASP A 168 10.83 7.15 -9.73
CA ASP A 168 10.44 7.93 -10.91
C ASP A 168 10.86 7.24 -12.21
N MET A 169 10.37 7.73 -13.37
CA MET A 169 10.70 7.10 -14.65
C MET A 169 12.21 7.17 -14.95
N LYS A 170 12.88 8.26 -14.56
CA LYS A 170 14.31 8.45 -14.83
C LYS A 170 15.16 7.45 -14.05
N ALA A 171 14.94 7.30 -12.74
CA ALA A 171 15.65 6.33 -11.93
C ALA A 171 15.29 4.89 -12.31
N TYR A 172 14.04 4.65 -12.72
CA TYR A 172 13.62 3.35 -13.25
C TYR A 172 14.42 3.00 -14.51
N VAL A 173 14.48 3.88 -15.52
CA VAL A 173 15.17 3.54 -16.79
C VAL A 173 16.70 3.52 -16.64
N MET A 174 17.29 4.49 -15.94
CA MET A 174 18.75 4.64 -15.85
C MET A 174 19.40 3.75 -14.78
N GLY A 175 18.64 3.24 -13.82
CA GLY A 175 19.16 2.43 -12.73
C GLY A 175 19.75 1.10 -13.23
N PRO A 176 21.01 0.77 -12.89
CA PRO A 176 21.56 -0.56 -13.13
C PRO A 176 20.64 -1.64 -12.55
N HIS A 177 20.32 -2.66 -13.33
CA HIS A 177 19.32 -3.66 -12.94
C HIS A 177 19.74 -5.09 -13.28
N THR A 178 19.18 -6.02 -12.52
CA THR A 178 19.10 -7.45 -12.82
C THR A 178 17.63 -7.81 -13.03
N PHE A 179 17.32 -9.08 -13.31
CA PHE A 179 15.94 -9.53 -13.53
C PHE A 179 14.96 -9.22 -12.38
N THR A 180 15.44 -9.14 -11.14
CA THR A 180 14.57 -8.97 -9.95
C THR A 180 14.95 -7.78 -9.06
N LYS A 181 16.05 -7.08 -9.37
CA LYS A 181 16.55 -5.98 -8.54
C LYS A 181 16.99 -4.81 -9.39
N ARG A 182 16.82 -3.59 -8.88
CA ARG A 182 17.30 -2.36 -9.50
C ARG A 182 18.02 -1.51 -8.47
N LYS A 183 19.15 -0.93 -8.85
CA LYS A 183 19.90 -0.01 -7.99
C LYS A 183 19.17 1.34 -7.95
N LEU A 184 18.61 1.68 -6.79
CA LEU A 184 17.73 2.83 -6.58
C LEU A 184 18.11 3.54 -5.27
N VAL A 185 17.77 4.82 -5.18
CA VAL A 185 17.86 5.61 -3.94
C VAL A 185 16.53 5.47 -3.20
N CYS A 186 16.57 4.99 -1.96
CA CYS A 186 15.37 4.90 -1.13
C CYS A 186 14.89 6.30 -0.72
N PRO A 187 13.60 6.63 -0.89
CA PRO A 187 13.06 7.94 -0.50
C PRO A 187 12.95 8.12 1.02
N ASN A 188 12.88 7.02 1.78
CA ASN A 188 12.77 7.05 3.24
C ASN A 188 14.15 7.18 3.91
N CYS A 189 15.07 6.24 3.66
CA CYS A 189 16.39 6.23 4.33
C CYS A 189 17.56 6.79 3.50
N GLY A 190 17.34 7.17 2.23
CA GLY A 190 18.40 7.70 1.35
C GLY A 190 19.42 6.66 0.85
N ALA A 191 19.31 5.39 1.25
CA ALA A 191 20.25 4.35 0.84
C ALA A 191 20.21 4.10 -0.67
N HIS A 192 21.40 4.07 -1.31
CA HIS A 192 21.55 3.75 -2.73
C HIS A 192 22.00 2.28 -2.91
N LYS A 193 21.03 1.37 -3.00
CA LYS A 193 21.23 -0.09 -2.98
C LYS A 193 20.39 -0.78 -4.05
N TYR A 194 20.65 -2.07 -4.28
CA TYR A 194 19.80 -2.91 -5.13
C TYR A 194 18.50 -3.26 -4.40
N CYS A 195 17.44 -2.53 -4.73
CA CYS A 195 16.09 -2.75 -4.22
C CYS A 195 15.41 -3.90 -4.98
N LYS A 196 14.64 -4.73 -4.26
CA LYS A 196 13.98 -5.92 -4.81
C LYS A 196 12.61 -5.55 -5.37
N HIS A 197 12.30 -6.01 -6.58
CA HIS A 197 10.98 -5.83 -7.17
C HIS A 197 9.93 -6.69 -6.43
N VAL A 198 8.80 -6.08 -6.10
CA VAL A 198 7.66 -6.69 -5.40
C VAL A 198 6.36 -6.28 -6.08
N LEU A 199 5.35 -7.17 -6.08
CA LEU A 199 4.07 -6.91 -6.75
C LEU A 199 3.14 -6.03 -5.93
N THR A 200 3.29 -6.04 -4.61
CA THR A 200 2.50 -5.24 -3.67
C THR A 200 3.22 -3.96 -3.36
N ARG A 201 2.49 -2.84 -3.37
CA ARG A 201 3.01 -1.54 -2.97
C ARG A 201 3.19 -1.44 -1.46
#